data_AF-A0A520K7V9-F1
#
_entry.id   AF-A0A520K7V9-F1
#
_cell.length_a   1.000
_cell.length_b   1.000
_cell.length_c   1.000
_cell.angle_alpha   90.00
_cell.angle_beta   90.00
_cell.angle_gamma   90.00
#
_symmetry.space_group_name_H-M   'P 1'
#
loop_
_entity.id
_entity.type
_entity.pdbx_description
1 polymer ?
#
loop_
_entity_poly.entity_id
_entity_poly.type
_entity_poly.pdbx_seq_one_letter_code
_entity_poly.pdbx_strand_id
1 'polypeptide(L)' 'MLLFTVLALLPCSTSAADWPMFGHDPYHYGVTGESMEPPLKVQWESKTVSSAPSFLSMSGDTVYMGANYIALNAGM' A
#
# COMPACT_ATOMS: atom_id res chain seq x y z
N MET A 1 -35.38 18.15 16.75
CA MET A 1 -34.10 18.70 16.26
C MET A 1 -32.92 17.98 16.92
N LEU A 2 -32.79 16.66 16.71
CA LEU A 2 -31.65 15.88 17.22
C LEU A 2 -31.06 14.95 16.13
N LEU A 3 -31.54 15.08 14.88
CA LEU A 3 -31.12 14.27 13.74
C LEU A 3 -29.99 14.94 12.94
N PHE A 4 -29.76 16.24 13.11
CA PHE A 4 -28.70 16.98 12.42
C PHE A 4 -27.34 16.91 13.14
N THR A 5 -27.30 16.61 14.44
CA THR A 5 -26.06 16.53 15.22
C THR A 5 -25.28 15.24 15.02
N VAL A 6 -25.93 14.15 14.59
CA VAL A 6 -25.25 12.85 14.37
C VAL A 6 -24.51 12.80 13.03
N LEU A 7 -24.90 13.63 12.05
CA LEU A 7 -24.27 13.66 10.72
C LEU A 7 -22.90 14.36 10.70
N ALA A 8 -22.54 15.09 11.76
CA ALA A 8 -21.28 15.83 11.87
C ALA A 8 -20.11 15.02 12.46
N LEU A 9 -20.32 13.75 12.81
CA LEU A 9 -19.31 12.86 13.40
C LEU A 9 -18.79 11.80 12.43
N LEU A 10 -19.02 11.94 11.11
CA LEU A 10 -18.31 11.12 10.13
C LEU A 10 -16.84 11.54 10.19
N PRO A 11 -15.91 10.71 10.70
CA PRO A 11 -14.50 11.01 10.55
C PRO A 11 -14.25 11.11 9.04
N CYS A 12 -13.83 12.28 8.58
CA CYS A 12 -13.21 12.42 7.29
C CYS A 12 -11.86 11.70 7.40
N SER A 13 -11.88 10.38 7.26
CA SER A 13 -10.68 9.60 7.13
C SER A 13 -10.08 9.98 5.78
N THR A 14 -9.13 10.91 5.79
CA THR A 14 -8.27 11.12 4.63
C THR A 14 -7.44 9.84 4.48
N SER A 15 -7.97 8.90 3.68
CA SER A 15 -7.25 7.70 3.30
C SER A 15 -6.20 8.12 2.26
N ALA A 16 -4.98 7.59 2.39
CA ALA A 16 -3.98 7.74 1.35
C ALA A 16 -4.53 7.15 0.04
N ALA A 17 -4.10 7.69 -1.10
CA ALA A 17 -4.55 7.17 -2.38
C ALA A 17 -4.06 5.71 -2.58
N ASP A 18 -4.92 4.89 -3.20
CA ASP A 18 -4.57 3.53 -3.59
C ASP A 18 -3.33 3.47 -4.49
N TRP A 19 -2.62 2.34 -4.45
CA TRP A 19 -1.49 2.03 -5.31
C TRP A 19 -1.75 0.72 -6.05
N PRO A 20 -2.69 0.68 -7.00
CA PRO A 20 -3.28 -0.58 -7.47
C PRO A 20 -2.33 -1.45 -8.29
N MET A 21 -1.20 -0.92 -8.77
CA MET A 21 -0.26 -1.61 -9.64
C MET A 21 1.19 -1.21 -9.40
N PHE A 22 2.11 -1.98 -9.98
CA PHE A 22 3.53 -1.64 -9.97
C PHE A 22 3.75 -0.22 -10.51
N GLY A 23 4.50 0.59 -9.78
CA GLY A 23 4.80 1.95 -10.19
C GLY A 23 3.60 2.90 -10.23
N HIS A 24 2.49 2.60 -9.54
CA HIS A 24 1.29 3.44 -9.35
C HIS A 24 0.44 3.71 -10.61
N ASP A 25 1.09 3.96 -11.74
CA ASP A 25 0.48 4.44 -12.97
C ASP A 25 0.88 3.56 -14.18
N PRO A 26 0.18 3.66 -15.33
CA PRO A 26 0.46 2.83 -16.51
C PRO A 26 1.88 2.97 -17.10
N TYR A 27 2.59 4.05 -16.78
CA TYR A 27 3.99 4.28 -17.19
C TYR A 27 4.99 3.84 -16.11
N HIS A 28 4.49 3.36 -14.96
CA HIS A 28 5.26 2.83 -13.83
C HIS A 28 6.30 3.80 -13.25
N TYR A 29 5.97 5.08 -13.09
CA TYR A 29 6.92 6.05 -12.53
C TYR A 29 7.16 5.87 -11.04
N GLY A 30 6.16 5.36 -10.31
CA GLY A 30 6.25 5.15 -8.87
C GLY A 30 6.35 6.45 -8.08
N VAL A 31 5.60 7.48 -8.49
CA VAL A 31 5.56 8.78 -7.82
C VAL A 31 4.14 9.08 -7.32
N THR A 32 4.05 9.77 -6.17
CA THR A 32 2.81 10.34 -5.63
C THR A 32 2.98 11.85 -5.47
N GLY A 33 1.87 12.58 -5.57
CA GLY A 33 1.83 14.02 -5.29
C GLY A 33 1.76 14.36 -3.80
N GLU A 34 1.62 13.35 -2.93
CA GLU A 34 1.58 13.53 -1.49
C GLU A 34 2.95 13.99 -0.95
N SER A 35 2.93 15.04 -0.14
CA SER A 35 4.14 15.52 0.53
C SER A 35 4.40 14.70 1.79
N MET A 36 5.64 14.26 1.98
CA MET A 36 6.10 13.60 3.20
C MET A 36 7.06 14.53 3.95
N GLU A 37 6.64 15.02 5.11
CA GLU A 37 7.47 15.86 5.95
C GLU A 37 8.40 15.00 6.85
N PRO A 38 9.73 15.20 6.81
CA PRO A 38 10.65 14.49 7.70
C PRO A 38 10.66 15.07 9.13
N PRO A 39 11.05 14.28 10.15
CA PRO A 39 11.57 12.92 10.06
C PRO A 39 10.47 11.85 10.05
N LEU A 40 10.58 10.91 9.12
CA LEU A 40 9.69 9.76 9.05
C LEU A 40 9.98 8.77 10.19
N LYS A 41 8.93 8.15 10.72
CA LYS A 41 9.00 7.10 11.74
C LYS A 41 8.40 5.81 11.18
N VAL A 42 9.02 4.67 11.50
CA VAL A 42 8.49 3.35 11.15
C VAL A 42 7.20 3.12 11.95
N GLN A 43 6.08 2.88 11.26
CA GLN A 43 4.81 2.52 11.91
C GLN A 43 4.65 1.01 12.08
N TRP A 44 5.14 0.22 11.11
CA TRP A 44 5.07 -1.23 11.12
C TRP A 44 6.18 -1.85 10.27
N GLU A 45 6.50 -3.11 10.54
CA GLU A 45 7.44 -3.93 9.79
C GLU A 45 6.85 -5.34 9.64
N SER A 46 7.07 -5.97 8.49
CA SER A 46 6.70 -7.36 8.25
C SER A 46 7.89 -8.13 7.69
N LYS A 47 8.08 -9.37 8.15
CA LYS A 47 9.15 -10.26 7.69
C LYS A 47 8.62 -11.19 6.62
N THR A 48 9.21 -11.17 5.44
CA THR A 48 8.94 -12.11 4.36
C THR A 48 9.99 -13.22 4.34
N VAL A 49 9.57 -14.44 3.98
CA VAL A 49 10.47 -15.61 3.88
C VAL A 49 11.28 -15.64 2.57
N SER A 50 10.88 -14.86 1.57
CA SER A 50 11.53 -14.78 0.25
C SER A 50 12.51 -13.60 0.16
N SER A 51 13.30 -13.58 -0.93
CA SER A 51 13.99 -12.39 -1.40
C SER A 51 13.04 -11.19 -1.50
N ALA A 52 13.60 -9.97 -1.45
CA ALA A 52 12.87 -8.71 -1.49
C ALA A 52 11.71 -8.74 -2.51
N PRO A 53 10.51 -8.22 -2.14
CA PRO A 53 9.37 -8.20 -3.03
C PRO A 53 9.73 -7.44 -4.30
N SER A 54 9.36 -8.00 -5.44
CA SER A 54 9.67 -7.38 -6.74
C SER A 54 8.68 -6.26 -7.07
N PHE A 55 7.45 -6.38 -6.55
CA PHE A 55 6.36 -5.46 -6.82
C PHE A 55 5.47 -5.35 -5.58
N LEU A 56 4.98 -4.15 -5.31
CA LEU A 56 3.99 -3.86 -4.27
C LEU A 56 2.78 -3.17 -4.91
N SER A 57 1.59 -3.51 -4.42
CA SER A 57 0.37 -2.75 -4.66
C SER A 57 -0.44 -2.60 -3.38
N MET A 58 -1.25 -1.55 -3.29
CA MET A 58 -2.13 -1.23 -2.17
C MET A 58 -3.52 -0.95 -2.71
N SER A 59 -4.54 -1.54 -2.10
CA SER A 59 -5.93 -1.13 -2.33
C SER A 59 -6.69 -1.13 -1.01
N GLY A 60 -7.28 0.01 -0.67
CA GLY A 60 -7.74 0.30 0.69
C GLY A 60 -6.62 0.08 1.70
N ASP A 61 -6.93 -0.63 2.78
CA ASP A 61 -5.98 -0.90 3.87
C ASP A 61 -5.12 -2.17 3.67
N THR A 62 -5.17 -2.78 2.47
CA THR A 62 -4.45 -4.03 2.18
C THR A 62 -3.24 -3.79 1.28
N VAL A 63 -2.08 -4.25 1.73
CA VAL A 63 -0.83 -4.27 0.94
C VAL A 63 -0.63 -5.67 0.36
N TYR A 64 -0.50 -5.75 -0.95
CA TYR A 64 -0.19 -6.96 -1.71
C TYR A 64 1.28 -6.97 -2.11
N MET A 65 1.95 -8.10 -1.89
CA MET A 65 3.38 -8.25 -2.18
C MET A 65 3.59 -9.36 -3.20
N GLY A 66 4.17 -9.02 -4.34
CA GLY A 66 4.61 -9.99 -5.35
C GLY A 66 6.01 -10.51 -5.01
N ALA A 67 6.11 -11.79 -4.65
CA ALA A 67 7.39 -12.47 -4.43
C ALA A 67 7.78 -13.32 -5.65
N ASN A 68 9.06 -13.31 -6.00
CA ASN A 68 9.60 -14.25 -6.98
C ASN A 68 9.65 -15.65 -6.36
N TYR A 69 8.93 -16.60 -6.93
CA TYR A 69 9.21 -18.01 -6.74
C TYR A 69 10.09 -18.47 -7.90
N ILE A 70 11.36 -18.79 -7.62
CA ILE A 70 12.14 -19.60 -8.56
C ILE A 70 11.55 -21.01 -8.45
N ALA A 71 10.78 -21.45 -9.45
CA ALA A 71 10.50 -22.86 -9.61
C ALA A 71 11.81 -23.56 -9.95
N LEU A 72 12.51 -24.08 -8.94
CA LEU A 72 13.55 -25.06 -9.18
C LEU A 72 12.83 -26.29 -9.76
N ASN A 73 12.94 -26.47 -11.07
CA ASN A 73 12.61 -27.74 -11.68
C ASN A 73 13.61 -28.75 -11.09
N ALA A 74 13.17 -29.50 -10.08
CA ALA A 74 13.89 -30.67 -9.60
C ALA A 74 13.80 -31.73 -10.70
N GLY A 75 14.59 -31.52 -11.76
CA GLY A 75 14.81 -32.50 -12.80
C GLY A 75 15.41 -33.75 -12.17
N MET A 76 14.70 -34.85 -12.39
CA MET A 76 15.07 -36.24 -12.13
C MET A 76 16.46 -36.60 -12.65
#